data_AF-A0A2N5ZUK1-F1
#
_entry.id   AF-A0A2N5ZUK1-F1
#
_cell.length_a   1.000
_cell.length_b   1.000
_cell.length_c   1.000
_cell.angle_alpha   90.00
_cell.angle_beta   90.00
_cell.angle_gamma   90.00
#
_symmetry.space_group_name_H-M   'P 1'
#
loop_
_entity.id
_entity.type
_entity.pdbx_description
1 polymer ?
#
loop_
_entity_poly.entity_id
_entity_poly.type
_entity_poly.pdbx_seq_one_letter_code
_entity_poly.pdbx_strand_id
1 'polypeptide(L)'
;MDSVSVKTTFKENLAELGIIFCSFSEAVQEHPDLVKKYMGSVVPYTDNYFAALNSAVFSDGSFCYIPKGVRCPMELSTYFRINAANTGQFERTLIVADDDSYVSYLEGCTAPQRDENQLHAAIVEIVAAKNSEVKYSTVQNWYPGDKNGKGGIYNFVTKRGKCAGENSKISWTQVETGSAITWKYPSCLLLGDNSVGEFYSVAVTNNHQQADTGTKMIHIGKNTKSIIVSKGISAGLSQNSYRGLVKVVKNATNSRNFSQCDSLLLGDKCGAHTFPYIEVDNKDSIVEHEATTSKIGEDQIFYCNQRGIKTEDAIGLIVNGYAKEVLNKLPMEFAVEAQKLLQISLEGSVG
;
A
#
# COMPACT_ATOMS: atom_id res chain seq x y z
N MET A 1 21.73 11.79 -0.22
CA MET A 1 20.57 11.83 0.70
C MET A 1 19.34 11.66 -0.17
N ASP A 2 18.78 10.45 -0.24
CA ASP A 2 17.62 10.10 -1.09
C ASP A 2 16.27 10.21 -0.35
N SER A 3 16.30 10.56 0.94
CA SER A 3 15.14 10.86 1.78
C SER A 3 15.17 12.35 2.14
N VAL A 4 14.21 13.13 1.64
CA VAL A 4 13.94 14.47 2.19
C VAL A 4 12.67 14.33 3.01
N SER A 5 12.81 14.02 4.30
CA SER A 5 11.68 14.22 5.23
C SER A 5 11.28 15.69 5.12
N VAL A 6 10.00 15.99 5.02
CA VAL A 6 9.47 17.36 5.16
C VAL A 6 9.68 17.78 6.63
N LYS A 7 10.94 17.97 7.01
CA LYS A 7 11.39 18.57 8.25
C LYS A 7 11.05 20.03 8.10
N THR A 8 10.08 20.55 8.86
CA THR A 8 10.30 21.72 9.73
C THR A 8 9.02 22.36 10.31
N THR A 9 7.83 22.24 9.71
CA THR A 9 6.75 23.18 10.09
C THR A 9 5.92 22.79 11.33
N PHE A 10 5.88 21.51 11.72
CA PHE A 10 5.00 21.05 12.83
C PHE A 10 5.72 20.25 13.93
N LYS A 11 7.06 20.22 13.92
CA LYS A 11 7.84 19.40 14.87
C LYS A 11 7.55 19.78 16.33
N GLU A 12 7.43 21.08 16.63
CA GLU A 12 7.13 21.58 17.98
C GLU A 12 5.71 21.18 18.43
N ASN A 13 4.70 21.41 17.60
CA ASN A 13 3.31 21.05 17.89
C ASN A 13 3.12 19.53 18.11
N LEU A 14 3.84 18.70 17.35
CA LEU A 14 3.81 17.24 17.54
C LEU A 14 4.51 16.84 18.85
N ALA A 15 5.64 17.47 19.16
CA ALA A 15 6.39 17.22 20.40
C ALA A 15 5.60 17.63 21.66
N GLU A 16 4.81 18.71 21.61
CA GLU A 16 3.91 19.11 22.72
C GLU A 16 2.88 18.02 23.07
N LEU A 17 2.46 17.23 22.07
CA LEU A 17 1.56 16.09 22.24
C LEU A 17 2.31 14.77 22.52
N GLY A 18 3.64 14.81 22.65
CA GLY A 18 4.49 13.63 22.84
C GLY A 18 4.61 12.74 21.59
N ILE A 19 4.16 13.21 20.43
CA ILE A 19 4.30 12.49 19.16
C ILE A 19 5.74 12.61 18.67
N ILE A 20 6.36 11.47 18.37
CA ILE A 20 7.68 11.43 17.77
C ILE A 20 7.47 11.16 16.28
N PHE A 21 7.93 12.07 15.43
CA PHE A 21 7.96 11.88 13.99
C PHE A 21 9.28 12.43 13.45
N CYS A 22 10.21 11.54 13.12
CA CYS A 22 11.56 11.88 12.69
C CYS A 22 12.10 10.81 11.71
N SER A 23 13.32 11.03 11.21
CA SER A 23 13.99 10.01 10.40
C SER A 23 14.38 8.82 11.26
N PHE A 24 14.52 7.65 10.65
CA PHE A 24 14.91 6.44 11.38
C PHE A 24 16.29 6.60 12.05
N SER A 25 17.22 7.28 11.38
CA SER A 25 18.55 7.59 11.92
C SER A 25 18.49 8.44 13.19
N GLU A 26 17.61 9.45 13.23
CA GLU A 26 17.39 10.31 14.40
C GLU A 26 16.76 9.51 15.55
N ALA A 27 15.78 8.65 15.25
CA ALA A 27 15.14 7.79 16.25
C ALA A 27 16.11 6.82 16.93
N VAL A 28 17.09 6.28 16.20
CA VAL A 28 18.12 5.40 16.79
C VAL A 28 19.00 6.16 17.80
N GLN A 29 19.27 7.44 17.55
CA GLN A 29 20.12 8.27 18.42
C GLN A 29 19.34 8.83 19.61
N GLU A 30 18.13 9.35 19.37
CA GLU A 30 17.33 10.08 20.37
C GLU A 30 16.37 9.17 21.15
N HIS A 31 15.93 8.06 20.55
CA HIS A 31 14.93 7.14 21.12
C HIS A 31 15.34 5.65 21.01
N PRO A 32 16.58 5.27 21.39
CA PRO A 32 17.11 3.92 21.18
C PRO A 32 16.27 2.82 21.84
N ASP A 33 15.67 3.09 23.01
CA ASP A 33 14.87 2.11 23.74
C ASP A 33 13.58 1.73 22.98
N LEU A 34 12.91 2.71 22.37
CA LEU A 34 11.71 2.47 21.56
C LEU A 34 12.06 1.72 20.28
N VAL A 35 13.11 2.14 19.57
CA VAL A 35 13.54 1.47 18.34
C VAL A 35 13.92 0.02 18.63
N LYS A 36 14.74 -0.23 19.67
CA LYS A 36 15.15 -1.57 20.07
C LYS A 36 13.98 -2.47 20.47
N LYS A 37 12.92 -1.90 21.08
CA LYS A 37 11.72 -2.64 21.48
C LYS A 37 10.90 -3.12 20.29
N TYR A 38 10.80 -2.33 19.21
CA TYR A 38 9.82 -2.57 18.15
C TYR A 38 10.42 -2.95 16.79
N MET A 39 11.65 -2.52 16.48
CA MET A 39 12.29 -2.83 15.20
C MET A 39 12.46 -4.34 15.03
N GLY A 40 11.99 -4.88 13.91
CA GLY A 40 12.03 -6.31 13.61
C GLY A 40 11.02 -7.16 14.36
N SER A 41 10.17 -6.55 15.19
CA SER A 41 9.12 -7.26 15.95
C SER A 41 7.95 -7.73 15.07
N VAL A 42 7.83 -7.17 13.87
CA VAL A 42 6.77 -7.50 12.89
C VAL A 42 7.38 -8.08 11.62
N VAL A 43 8.47 -7.50 11.12
CA VAL A 43 9.23 -7.98 9.96
C VAL A 43 10.68 -8.26 10.39
N PRO A 44 10.98 -9.48 10.87
CA PRO A 44 12.33 -9.84 11.28
C PRO A 44 13.28 -9.90 10.08
N TYR A 45 14.59 -9.82 10.32
CA TYR A 45 15.60 -9.92 9.26
C TYR A 45 15.59 -11.30 8.56
N THR A 46 15.00 -12.33 9.16
CA THR A 46 14.85 -13.67 8.58
C THR A 46 13.57 -13.86 7.76
N ASP A 47 12.75 -12.82 7.61
CA ASP A 47 11.41 -12.94 7.02
C ASP A 47 11.43 -13.43 5.56
N ASN A 48 12.27 -12.80 4.74
CA ASN A 48 12.46 -13.15 3.34
C ASN A 48 13.78 -12.55 2.82
N TYR A 49 14.13 -12.88 1.58
CA TYR A 49 15.38 -12.45 0.95
C TYR A 49 15.59 -10.92 0.98
N PHE A 50 14.58 -10.16 0.56
CA PHE A 50 14.67 -8.70 0.51
C PHE A 50 14.58 -8.06 1.90
N ALA A 51 13.88 -8.69 2.85
CA ALA A 51 13.86 -8.24 4.23
C ALA A 51 15.24 -8.41 4.90
N ALA A 52 15.93 -9.52 4.63
CA ALA A 52 17.29 -9.75 5.10
C ALA A 52 18.27 -8.72 4.53
N LEU A 53 18.20 -8.49 3.21
CA LEU A 53 19.03 -7.50 2.52
C LEU A 53 18.77 -6.09 3.07
N ASN A 54 17.50 -5.64 3.10
CA ASN A 54 17.14 -4.33 3.64
C ASN A 54 17.63 -4.18 5.08
N SER A 55 17.41 -5.17 5.96
CA SER A 55 17.84 -5.09 7.36
C SER A 55 19.36 -4.94 7.54
N ALA A 56 20.15 -5.38 6.56
CA ALA A 56 21.61 -5.23 6.59
C ALA A 56 22.13 -3.89 6.04
N VAL A 57 21.42 -3.28 5.07
CA VAL A 57 21.96 -2.16 4.28
C VAL A 57 21.14 -0.87 4.35
N PHE A 58 19.94 -0.88 4.94
CA PHE A 58 19.12 0.32 5.06
C PHE A 58 19.88 1.39 5.85
N SER A 59 19.85 2.62 5.34
CA SER A 59 20.59 3.75 5.93
C SER A 59 19.66 4.79 6.55
N ASP A 60 18.40 4.84 6.12
CA ASP A 60 17.44 5.80 6.65
C ASP A 60 15.99 5.32 6.42
N GLY A 61 15.02 6.14 6.84
CA GLY A 61 13.61 5.86 6.71
C GLY A 61 12.81 6.74 7.67
N SER A 62 11.67 6.26 8.14
CA SER A 62 10.80 7.04 9.04
C SER A 62 10.51 6.31 10.34
N PHE A 63 10.51 7.05 11.44
CA PHE A 63 10.03 6.57 12.72
C PHE A 63 8.88 7.44 13.20
N CYS A 64 7.78 6.79 13.59
CA CYS A 64 6.62 7.45 14.15
C CYS A 64 6.17 6.74 15.42
N TYR A 65 6.04 7.48 16.52
CA TYR A 65 5.47 7.00 17.77
C TYR A 65 4.33 7.92 18.20
N ILE A 66 3.15 7.35 18.43
CA ILE A 66 1.98 8.05 18.96
C ILE A 66 1.75 7.57 20.40
N PRO A 67 1.84 8.47 21.38
CA PRO A 67 1.68 8.10 22.78
C PRO A 67 0.23 7.78 23.13
N LYS A 68 0.07 7.17 24.30
CA LYS A 68 -1.23 6.75 24.82
C LYS A 68 -2.24 7.90 24.89
N GLY A 69 -3.45 7.64 24.41
CA GLY A 69 -4.58 8.58 24.46
C GLY A 69 -4.47 9.75 23.47
N VAL A 70 -3.46 9.77 22.61
CA VAL A 70 -3.23 10.88 21.68
C VAL A 70 -3.76 10.54 20.30
N ARG A 71 -4.64 11.41 19.81
CA ARG A 71 -5.05 11.47 18.41
C ARG A 71 -4.17 12.48 17.68
N CYS A 72 -3.38 12.03 16.72
CA CYS A 72 -2.56 12.90 15.90
C CYS A 72 -3.44 13.99 15.23
N PRO A 73 -3.11 15.28 15.40
CA PRO A 73 -3.98 16.38 14.96
C PRO A 73 -3.96 16.59 13.44
N MET A 74 -3.03 15.94 12.74
CA MET A 74 -2.82 16.07 11.31
C MET A 74 -2.37 14.76 10.69
N GLU A 75 -2.44 14.72 9.36
CA GLU A 75 -1.90 13.64 8.55
C GLU A 75 -0.37 13.76 8.50
N LEU A 76 0.35 12.73 8.94
CA LEU A 76 1.80 12.70 8.82
C LEU A 76 2.15 12.26 7.40
N SER A 77 3.04 12.98 6.73
CA SER A 77 3.43 12.63 5.37
C SER A 77 4.94 12.58 5.20
N THR A 78 5.38 11.61 4.42
CA THR A 78 6.76 11.50 3.96
C THR A 78 6.76 11.33 2.46
N TYR A 79 7.71 11.99 1.80
CA TYR A 79 7.86 11.90 0.36
C TYR A 79 9.29 11.47 0.05
N PHE A 80 9.42 10.25 -0.45
CA PHE A 80 10.68 9.68 -0.86
C PHE A 80 10.92 9.94 -2.34
N ARG A 81 12.10 10.48 -2.69
CA ARG A 81 12.46 10.78 -4.07
C ARG A 81 13.80 10.14 -4.39
N ILE A 82 13.79 9.16 -5.28
CA ILE A 82 15.03 8.50 -5.72
C ILE A 82 15.83 9.49 -6.57
N ASN A 83 16.98 9.95 -6.09
CA ASN A 83 17.82 10.90 -6.84
C ASN A 83 19.18 10.30 -7.24
N ALA A 84 19.74 9.37 -6.47
CA ALA A 84 21.06 8.77 -6.75
C ALA A 84 21.03 7.73 -7.89
N ALA A 85 22.05 7.76 -8.76
CA ALA A 85 22.25 6.79 -9.85
C ALA A 85 22.86 5.49 -9.34
N ASN A 86 22.43 4.34 -9.88
CA ASN A 86 22.98 3.01 -9.64
C ASN A 86 22.96 2.53 -8.17
N THR A 87 22.00 3.00 -7.38
CA THR A 87 21.77 2.55 -6.00
C THR A 87 20.42 1.86 -5.86
N GLY A 88 20.36 0.82 -5.02
CA GLY A 88 19.09 0.33 -4.51
C GLY A 88 18.60 1.25 -3.40
N GLN A 89 17.31 1.58 -3.39
CA GLN A 89 16.69 2.29 -2.28
C GLN A 89 16.22 1.27 -1.24
N PHE A 90 16.83 1.35 -0.06
CA PHE A 90 16.48 0.54 1.10
C PHE A 90 16.09 1.48 2.22
N GLU A 91 14.79 1.50 2.53
CA GLU A 91 14.25 2.30 3.62
C GLU A 91 13.45 1.46 4.57
N ARG A 92 13.37 1.92 5.83
CA ARG A 92 12.57 1.27 6.86
C ARG A 92 11.66 2.28 7.54
N THR A 93 10.36 2.00 7.52
CA THR A 93 9.37 2.79 8.24
C THR A 93 8.85 1.99 9.43
N LEU A 94 8.91 2.55 10.62
CA LEU A 94 8.37 1.97 11.85
C LEU A 94 7.36 2.92 12.46
N ILE A 95 6.11 2.48 12.54
CA ILE A 95 4.99 3.24 13.13
C ILE A 95 4.47 2.47 14.33
N VAL A 96 4.41 3.14 15.48
CA VAL A 96 3.92 2.57 16.73
C VAL A 96 2.81 3.47 17.26
N ALA A 97 1.61 2.90 17.38
CA ALA A 97 0.44 3.56 17.94
C ALA A 97 0.09 2.90 19.27
N ASP A 98 0.39 3.59 20.37
CA ASP A 98 0.14 3.12 21.74
C ASP A 98 -1.37 3.12 22.07
N ASP A 99 -1.75 2.70 23.27
CA ASP A 99 -3.16 2.54 23.65
C ASP A 99 -3.99 3.81 23.37
N ASP A 100 -5.23 3.65 22.91
CA ASP A 100 -6.19 4.74 22.71
C ASP A 100 -5.67 5.86 21.78
N SER A 101 -4.76 5.54 20.84
CA SER A 101 -4.13 6.50 19.93
C SER A 101 -4.64 6.43 18.50
N TYR A 102 -4.42 7.49 17.73
CA TYR A 102 -4.76 7.53 16.31
C TYR A 102 -3.67 8.22 15.51
N VAL A 103 -3.32 7.67 14.35
CA VAL A 103 -2.52 8.34 13.34
C VAL A 103 -2.98 7.96 11.95
N SER A 104 -2.88 8.92 11.05
CA SER A 104 -2.97 8.69 9.63
C SER A 104 -1.67 9.16 8.99
N TYR A 105 -1.01 8.22 8.33
CA TYR A 105 0.33 8.36 7.77
C TYR A 105 0.26 8.13 6.27
N LEU A 106 0.95 8.98 5.53
CA LEU A 106 1.05 8.92 4.09
C LEU A 106 2.51 8.82 3.64
N GLU A 107 2.73 7.90 2.72
CA GLU A 107 3.98 7.70 2.00
C GLU A 107 3.77 8.01 0.51
N GLY A 108 4.48 9.01 0.01
CA GLY A 108 4.60 9.28 -1.42
C GLY A 108 5.95 8.84 -1.93
N CYS A 109 6.01 8.18 -3.08
CA CYS A 109 7.29 7.89 -3.74
C CYS A 109 7.26 8.25 -5.22
N THR A 110 8.29 8.94 -5.69
CA THR A 110 8.52 9.18 -7.13
C THR A 110 9.97 8.93 -7.53
N ALA A 111 10.17 8.52 -8.78
CA ALA A 111 11.50 8.37 -9.36
C ALA A 111 11.62 9.05 -10.74
N PRO A 112 12.82 9.56 -11.07
CA PRO A 112 13.15 10.03 -12.41
C PRO A 112 13.33 8.85 -13.39
N GLN A 113 13.09 9.12 -14.67
CA GLN A 113 13.32 8.19 -15.78
C GLN A 113 14.79 7.78 -15.87
N ARG A 114 15.06 6.47 -15.97
CA ARG A 114 16.41 5.91 -16.21
C ARG A 114 16.38 4.62 -17.01
N ASP A 115 17.44 4.39 -17.79
CA ASP A 115 17.57 3.23 -18.67
C ASP A 115 17.97 1.93 -17.94
N GLU A 116 18.62 2.03 -16.76
CA GLU A 116 19.00 0.88 -15.93
C GLU A 116 17.95 0.56 -14.87
N ASN A 117 17.77 -0.73 -14.59
CA ASN A 117 16.84 -1.19 -13.57
C ASN A 117 17.31 -0.78 -12.18
N GLN A 118 16.38 -0.28 -11.37
CA GLN A 118 16.63 0.08 -9.97
C GLN A 118 15.79 -0.75 -9.04
N LEU A 119 16.37 -1.17 -7.92
CA LEU A 119 15.69 -1.92 -6.88
C LEU A 119 15.21 -0.96 -5.78
N HIS A 120 13.91 -0.94 -5.54
CA HIS A 120 13.29 -0.36 -4.36
C HIS A 120 12.81 -1.50 -3.46
N ALA A 121 13.47 -1.67 -2.31
CA ALA A 121 13.16 -2.72 -1.35
C ALA A 121 12.97 -2.11 0.04
N ALA A 122 11.76 -1.65 0.31
CA ALA A 122 11.38 -1.05 1.59
C ALA A 122 10.82 -2.08 2.59
N ILE A 123 10.95 -1.78 3.88
CA ILE A 123 10.26 -2.47 4.96
C ILE A 123 9.36 -1.47 5.69
N VAL A 124 8.11 -1.86 5.93
CA VAL A 124 7.18 -1.10 6.78
C VAL A 124 6.67 -1.99 7.89
N GLU A 125 6.89 -1.55 9.13
CA GLU A 125 6.39 -2.19 10.34
C GLU A 125 5.39 -1.26 11.03
N ILE A 126 4.18 -1.76 11.28
CA ILE A 126 3.17 -1.03 12.06
C ILE A 126 2.82 -1.86 13.28
N VAL A 127 2.80 -1.24 14.46
CA VAL A 127 2.33 -1.85 15.71
C VAL A 127 1.18 -1.00 16.25
N ALA A 128 -0.02 -1.59 16.33
CA ALA A 128 -1.20 -0.95 16.91
C ALA A 128 -1.57 -1.64 18.24
N ALA A 129 -1.45 -0.91 19.35
CA ALA A 129 -1.84 -1.32 20.69
C ALA A 129 -3.36 -1.21 20.94
N LYS A 130 -3.81 -1.24 22.19
CA LYS A 130 -5.25 -1.37 22.51
C LYS A 130 -6.02 -0.15 22.02
N ASN A 131 -7.20 -0.34 21.42
CA ASN A 131 -8.07 0.73 20.93
C ASN A 131 -7.40 1.73 19.96
N SER A 132 -6.23 1.41 19.40
CA SER A 132 -5.53 2.33 18.52
C SER A 132 -5.85 2.09 17.05
N GLU A 133 -5.80 3.16 16.26
CA GLU A 133 -6.08 3.11 14.82
C GLU A 133 -4.93 3.74 14.03
N VAL A 134 -4.40 2.97 13.08
CA VAL A 134 -3.39 3.43 12.12
C VAL A 134 -3.97 3.36 10.72
N LYS A 135 -4.07 4.51 10.06
CA LYS A 135 -4.29 4.59 8.62
C LYS A 135 -2.96 4.79 7.93
N TYR A 136 -2.66 3.95 6.97
CA TYR A 136 -1.43 4.01 6.22
C TYR A 136 -1.76 4.07 4.74
N SER A 137 -1.41 5.19 4.12
CA SER A 137 -1.72 5.50 2.72
C SER A 137 -0.44 5.55 1.89
N THR A 138 -0.47 5.01 0.67
CA THR A 138 0.65 5.03 -0.25
C THR A 138 0.21 5.52 -1.63
N VAL A 139 0.88 6.53 -2.16
CA VAL A 139 0.72 6.97 -3.55
C VAL A 139 2.08 6.87 -4.23
N GLN A 140 2.20 5.93 -5.16
CA GLN A 140 3.47 5.64 -5.84
C GLN A 140 3.34 5.85 -7.34
N ASN A 141 4.25 6.63 -7.90
CA ASN A 141 4.44 6.78 -9.33
C ASN A 141 5.91 6.60 -9.71
N TRP A 142 6.23 5.41 -10.19
CA TRP A 142 7.58 5.01 -10.57
C TRP A 142 7.83 5.15 -12.09
N TYR A 143 9.08 4.95 -12.53
CA TYR A 143 9.38 4.84 -13.95
C TYR A 143 9.18 3.38 -14.43
N PRO A 144 8.25 3.10 -15.38
CA PRO A 144 7.87 1.73 -15.74
C PRO A 144 8.86 1.04 -16.69
N GLY A 145 9.92 1.74 -17.10
CA GLY A 145 10.72 1.36 -18.26
C GLY A 145 10.19 2.02 -19.53
N ASP A 146 10.92 1.83 -20.63
CA ASP A 146 10.47 2.29 -21.94
C ASP A 146 9.29 1.43 -22.47
N LYS A 147 8.75 1.81 -23.63
CA LYS A 147 7.64 1.08 -24.29
C LYS A 147 7.95 -0.39 -24.60
N ASN A 148 9.22 -0.76 -24.71
CA ASN A 148 9.68 -2.13 -24.98
C ASN A 148 10.01 -2.89 -23.69
N GLY A 149 9.77 -2.31 -22.51
CA GLY A 149 10.05 -2.92 -21.21
C GLY A 149 11.52 -2.85 -20.79
N LYS A 150 12.33 -1.96 -21.39
CA LYS A 150 13.73 -1.76 -20.99
C LYS A 150 13.82 -0.73 -19.86
N GLY A 151 14.52 -1.10 -18.80
CA GLY A 151 14.67 -0.25 -17.61
C GLY A 151 13.46 -0.36 -16.67
N GLY A 152 13.35 0.63 -15.78
CA GLY A 152 12.26 0.73 -14.82
C GLY A 152 12.60 0.19 -13.43
N ILE A 153 11.61 0.24 -12.54
CA ILE A 153 11.83 -0.02 -11.12
C ILE A 153 11.29 -1.39 -10.72
N TYR A 154 12.09 -2.13 -9.96
CA TYR A 154 11.67 -3.31 -9.21
C TYR A 154 11.24 -2.89 -7.80
N ASN A 155 9.96 -3.07 -7.50
CA ASN A 155 9.34 -2.61 -6.27
C ASN A 155 9.00 -3.83 -5.39
N PHE A 156 9.95 -4.23 -4.56
CA PHE A 156 9.90 -5.46 -3.75
C PHE A 156 9.82 -5.11 -2.26
N VAL A 157 8.62 -4.81 -1.79
CA VAL A 157 8.40 -4.22 -0.47
C VAL A 157 7.72 -5.20 0.47
N THR A 158 8.20 -5.25 1.70
CA THR A 158 7.56 -5.99 2.79
C THR A 158 6.88 -5.01 3.75
N LYS A 159 5.56 -4.87 3.66
CA LYS A 159 4.76 -4.10 4.62
C LYS A 159 3.96 -5.04 5.51
N ARG A 160 4.03 -4.88 6.83
CA ARG A 160 3.24 -5.69 7.77
C ARG A 160 2.84 -4.89 8.99
N GLY A 161 1.56 -5.00 9.32
CA GLY A 161 0.92 -4.41 10.49
C GLY A 161 0.59 -5.49 11.50
N LYS A 162 0.83 -5.17 12.77
CA LYS A 162 0.51 -6.00 13.92
C LYS A 162 -0.54 -5.27 14.75
N CYS A 163 -1.79 -5.72 14.61
CA CYS A 163 -2.90 -5.35 15.47
C CYS A 163 -2.73 -6.10 16.81
N ALA A 164 -1.83 -5.61 17.65
CA ALA A 164 -1.38 -6.26 18.87
C ALA A 164 -2.40 -6.18 20.01
N GLY A 165 -3.10 -5.05 20.12
CA GLY A 165 -4.07 -4.79 21.18
C GLY A 165 -5.51 -5.12 20.80
N GLU A 166 -6.34 -5.32 21.82
CA GLU A 166 -7.80 -5.43 21.66
C GLU A 166 -8.36 -4.17 20.97
N ASN A 167 -9.34 -4.33 20.07
CA ASN A 167 -9.95 -3.25 19.28
C ASN A 167 -8.96 -2.43 18.43
N SER A 168 -7.73 -2.92 18.22
CA SER A 168 -6.76 -2.25 17.35
C SER A 168 -7.18 -2.32 15.89
N LYS A 169 -6.89 -1.28 15.12
CA LYS A 169 -7.24 -1.17 13.71
C LYS A 169 -6.08 -0.71 12.85
N ILE A 170 -5.83 -1.41 11.75
CA ILE A 170 -4.87 -0.99 10.72
C ILE A 170 -5.59 -0.96 9.38
N SER A 171 -5.49 0.15 8.67
CA SER A 171 -6.07 0.34 7.33
C SER A 171 -4.97 0.71 6.34
N TRP A 172 -4.78 -0.14 5.34
CA TRP A 172 -3.87 0.09 4.22
C TRP A 172 -4.65 0.66 3.05
N THR A 173 -4.21 1.79 2.50
CA THR A 173 -4.75 2.36 1.27
C THR A 173 -3.62 2.60 0.30
N GLN A 174 -3.72 2.12 -0.94
CA GLN A 174 -2.65 2.29 -1.92
C GLN A 174 -3.15 2.57 -3.32
N VAL A 175 -2.43 3.44 -4.02
CA VAL A 175 -2.52 3.66 -5.46
C VAL A 175 -1.14 3.48 -6.05
N GLU A 176 -1.00 2.49 -6.90
CA GLU A 176 0.29 2.02 -7.39
C GLU A 176 0.33 2.05 -8.92
N THR A 177 1.32 2.76 -9.46
CA THR A 177 1.61 2.81 -10.89
C THR A 177 3.12 2.91 -11.13
N GLY A 178 3.54 2.57 -12.35
CA GLY A 178 4.86 2.93 -12.86
C GLY A 178 6.03 2.03 -12.51
N SER A 179 5.88 0.87 -11.85
CA SER A 179 7.02 -0.05 -11.66
C SER A 179 7.12 -1.05 -12.82
N ALA A 180 8.33 -1.45 -13.22
CA ALA A 180 8.50 -2.53 -14.20
C ALA A 180 8.02 -3.87 -13.63
N ILE A 181 8.41 -4.15 -12.37
CA ILE A 181 7.90 -5.29 -11.61
C ILE A 181 7.50 -4.83 -10.21
N THR A 182 6.26 -5.12 -9.82
CA THR A 182 5.78 -4.89 -8.45
C THR A 182 5.56 -6.22 -7.75
N TRP A 183 6.13 -6.38 -6.56
CA TRP A 183 5.89 -7.55 -5.72
C TRP A 183 5.62 -7.13 -4.26
N LYS A 184 4.35 -7.11 -3.87
CA LYS A 184 3.93 -6.54 -2.58
C LYS A 184 2.70 -7.21 -1.98
N TYR A 185 2.79 -7.49 -0.68
CA TYR A 185 1.68 -8.05 0.11
C TYR A 185 1.53 -7.37 1.47
N PRO A 186 1.07 -6.10 1.56
CA PRO A 186 0.75 -5.49 2.85
C PRO A 186 -0.16 -6.39 3.67
N SER A 187 0.26 -6.68 4.90
CA SER A 187 -0.37 -7.74 5.71
C SER A 187 -0.83 -7.22 7.06
N CYS A 188 -1.92 -7.77 7.60
CA CYS A 188 -2.37 -7.52 8.97
C CYS A 188 -2.35 -8.82 9.79
N LEU A 189 -1.62 -8.79 10.90
CA LEU A 189 -1.68 -9.79 11.97
C LEU A 189 -2.72 -9.33 13.01
N LEU A 190 -3.92 -9.91 12.97
CA LEU A 190 -5.05 -9.56 13.82
C LEU A 190 -4.98 -10.36 15.13
N LEU A 191 -4.07 -9.98 16.02
CA LEU A 191 -3.77 -10.68 17.27
C LEU A 191 -4.76 -10.34 18.38
N GLY A 192 -5.08 -9.07 18.54
CA GLY A 192 -6.02 -8.61 19.55
C GLY A 192 -7.46 -9.01 19.23
N ASP A 193 -8.21 -9.33 20.27
CA ASP A 193 -9.66 -9.55 20.14
C ASP A 193 -10.33 -8.28 19.58
N ASN A 194 -11.34 -8.46 18.74
CA ASN A 194 -12.06 -7.40 18.02
C ASN A 194 -11.18 -6.52 17.10
N SER A 195 -9.95 -6.94 16.79
CA SER A 195 -9.09 -6.15 15.91
C SER A 195 -9.55 -6.17 14.45
N VAL A 196 -9.23 -5.10 13.73
CA VAL A 196 -9.72 -4.83 12.37
C VAL A 196 -8.57 -4.57 11.40
N GLY A 197 -8.54 -5.30 10.29
CA GLY A 197 -7.61 -5.08 9.18
C GLY A 197 -8.35 -4.64 7.92
N GLU A 198 -7.97 -3.51 7.33
CA GLU A 198 -8.55 -3.06 6.07
C GLU A 198 -7.46 -2.91 5.01
N PHE A 199 -7.78 -3.23 3.77
CA PHE A 199 -6.90 -3.06 2.62
C PHE A 199 -7.68 -2.57 1.42
N TYR A 200 -7.30 -1.42 0.88
CA TYR A 200 -7.87 -0.80 -0.30
C TYR A 200 -6.75 -0.52 -1.30
N SER A 201 -6.84 -1.07 -2.51
CA SER A 201 -5.75 -0.98 -3.49
C SER A 201 -6.25 -0.71 -4.88
N VAL A 202 -5.61 0.24 -5.56
CA VAL A 202 -5.66 0.40 -7.02
C VAL A 202 -4.28 0.10 -7.58
N ALA A 203 -4.19 -0.86 -8.50
CA ALA A 203 -2.94 -1.21 -9.17
C ALA A 203 -3.10 -1.05 -10.67
N VAL A 204 -2.29 -0.19 -11.30
CA VAL A 204 -2.29 0.03 -12.75
C VAL A 204 -1.02 -0.53 -13.37
N THR A 205 -1.19 -1.28 -14.46
CA THR A 205 -0.10 -1.81 -15.27
C THR A 205 -0.36 -1.52 -16.74
N ASN A 206 0.70 -1.16 -17.46
CA ASN A 206 0.68 -0.83 -18.88
C ASN A 206 1.98 -1.30 -19.55
N ASN A 207 2.07 -1.21 -20.87
CA ASN A 207 3.24 -1.65 -21.66
C ASN A 207 3.64 -3.08 -21.28
N HIS A 208 4.86 -3.31 -20.81
CA HIS A 208 5.39 -4.62 -20.42
C HIS A 208 5.48 -4.80 -18.89
N GLN A 209 4.80 -3.95 -18.11
CA GLN A 209 4.84 -4.02 -16.66
C GLN A 209 4.23 -5.32 -16.14
N GLN A 210 4.74 -5.79 -14.99
CA GLN A 210 4.21 -6.93 -14.28
C GLN A 210 3.94 -6.56 -12.83
N ALA A 211 2.76 -6.91 -12.32
CA ALA A 211 2.42 -6.72 -10.93
C ALA A 211 1.93 -8.05 -10.34
N ASP A 212 2.55 -8.50 -9.24
CA ASP A 212 1.98 -9.50 -8.34
C ASP A 212 1.78 -8.81 -6.98
N THR A 213 0.55 -8.38 -6.74
CA THR A 213 0.18 -7.54 -5.62
C THR A 213 -1.01 -8.12 -4.88
N GLY A 214 -1.13 -7.82 -3.59
CA GLY A 214 -2.34 -8.13 -2.84
C GLY A 214 -2.11 -7.95 -1.36
N THR A 215 -2.73 -8.78 -0.53
CA THR A 215 -2.68 -8.60 0.91
C THR A 215 -2.80 -9.92 1.66
N LYS A 216 -2.34 -9.95 2.91
CA LYS A 216 -2.54 -11.10 3.80
C LYS A 216 -3.24 -10.67 5.08
N MET A 217 -4.43 -11.18 5.30
CA MET A 217 -5.21 -10.97 6.53
C MET A 217 -5.14 -12.24 7.37
N ILE A 218 -4.46 -12.17 8.51
CA ILE A 218 -4.24 -13.32 9.39
C ILE A 218 -5.01 -13.08 10.69
N HIS A 219 -6.16 -13.76 10.80
CA HIS A 219 -7.08 -13.71 11.92
C HIS A 219 -6.62 -14.66 13.04
N ILE A 220 -6.33 -14.10 14.21
CA ILE A 220 -5.81 -14.83 15.37
C ILE A 220 -6.67 -14.59 16.62
N GLY A 221 -6.97 -13.34 16.93
CA GLY A 221 -7.90 -12.96 17.99
C GLY A 221 -9.36 -13.29 17.67
N LYS A 222 -10.22 -13.23 18.68
CA LYS A 222 -11.67 -13.44 18.55
C LYS A 222 -12.34 -12.23 17.92
N ASN A 223 -13.46 -12.45 17.24
CA ASN A 223 -14.29 -11.39 16.62
C ASN A 223 -13.51 -10.46 15.67
N THR A 224 -12.40 -10.94 15.10
CA THR A 224 -11.55 -10.14 14.22
C THR A 224 -12.24 -9.90 12.90
N LYS A 225 -12.05 -8.72 12.31
CA LYS A 225 -12.68 -8.35 11.03
C LYS A 225 -11.63 -7.97 10.01
N SER A 226 -11.82 -8.36 8.76
CA SER A 226 -11.04 -7.81 7.66
C SER A 226 -11.87 -7.47 6.44
N ILE A 227 -11.46 -6.40 5.76
CA ILE A 227 -12.04 -5.94 4.49
C ILE A 227 -10.89 -5.81 3.49
N ILE A 228 -11.07 -6.41 2.32
CA ILE A 228 -10.14 -6.34 1.21
C ILE A 228 -10.90 -5.83 0.00
N VAL A 229 -10.48 -4.69 -0.55
CA VAL A 229 -10.98 -4.15 -1.81
C VAL A 229 -9.79 -3.90 -2.73
N SER A 230 -9.67 -4.70 -3.78
CA SER A 230 -8.62 -4.56 -4.78
C SER A 230 -9.24 -4.26 -6.15
N LYS A 231 -8.71 -3.23 -6.80
CA LYS A 231 -9.09 -2.80 -8.15
C LYS A 231 -7.84 -2.85 -9.03
N GLY A 232 -7.69 -3.93 -9.79
CA GLY A 232 -6.63 -4.08 -10.78
C GLY A 232 -7.03 -3.46 -12.12
N ILE A 233 -6.11 -2.76 -12.77
CA ILE A 233 -6.27 -2.22 -14.13
C ILE A 233 -5.06 -2.67 -14.96
N SER A 234 -5.32 -3.32 -16.09
CA SER A 234 -4.28 -3.84 -16.99
C SER A 234 -4.48 -3.33 -18.41
N ALA A 235 -3.40 -2.81 -18.99
CA ALA A 235 -3.38 -2.22 -20.33
C ALA A 235 -2.16 -2.66 -21.14
N GLY A 236 -2.16 -2.39 -22.45
CA GLY A 236 -1.04 -2.73 -23.34
C GLY A 236 -0.75 -4.23 -23.40
N LEU A 237 0.48 -4.63 -23.06
CA LEU A 237 0.95 -6.02 -23.03
C LEU A 237 1.18 -6.51 -21.58
N SER A 238 0.71 -5.75 -20.59
CA SER A 238 1.06 -5.93 -19.19
C SER A 238 0.33 -7.10 -18.56
N GLN A 239 0.84 -7.54 -17.40
CA GLN A 239 0.25 -8.61 -16.61
C GLN A 239 0.02 -8.12 -15.18
N ASN A 240 -1.23 -8.03 -14.76
CA ASN A 240 -1.62 -7.63 -13.42
C ASN A 240 -2.21 -8.82 -12.67
N SER A 241 -1.58 -9.22 -11.57
CA SER A 241 -2.02 -10.32 -10.73
C SER A 241 -2.36 -9.81 -9.34
N TYR A 242 -3.60 -10.04 -8.92
CA TYR A 242 -3.97 -10.01 -7.53
C TYR A 242 -3.65 -11.35 -6.88
N ARG A 243 -2.97 -11.34 -5.73
CA ARG A 243 -2.74 -12.51 -4.89
C ARG A 243 -2.96 -12.19 -3.42
N GLY A 244 -3.99 -12.78 -2.85
CA GLY A 244 -4.42 -12.53 -1.47
C GLY A 244 -4.41 -13.78 -0.62
N LEU A 245 -4.15 -13.64 0.68
CA LEU A 245 -4.35 -14.70 1.67
C LEU A 245 -5.29 -14.21 2.77
N VAL A 246 -6.37 -14.95 3.00
CA VAL A 246 -7.18 -14.82 4.22
C VAL A 246 -6.98 -16.10 5.01
N LYS A 247 -6.36 -15.97 6.19
CA LYS A 247 -6.11 -17.09 7.10
C LYS A 247 -6.84 -16.88 8.41
N VAL A 248 -7.67 -17.84 8.80
CA VAL A 248 -8.38 -17.87 10.08
C VAL A 248 -7.90 -19.06 10.87
N VAL A 249 -7.16 -18.81 11.97
CA VAL A 249 -6.66 -19.89 12.82
C VAL A 249 -7.78 -20.47 13.68
N LYS A 250 -7.59 -21.71 14.15
CA LYS A 250 -8.57 -22.46 14.94
C LYS A 250 -9.21 -21.69 16.11
N ASN A 251 -8.43 -20.86 16.81
CA ASN A 251 -8.89 -20.13 17.99
C ASN A 251 -9.56 -18.78 17.68
N ALA A 252 -9.55 -18.31 16.42
CA ALA A 252 -10.12 -17.03 16.01
C ALA A 252 -11.64 -17.17 15.79
N THR A 253 -12.40 -17.32 16.87
CA THR A 253 -13.86 -17.50 16.83
C THR A 253 -14.58 -16.25 16.32
N ASN A 254 -15.66 -16.43 15.55
CA ASN A 254 -16.50 -15.34 15.01
C ASN A 254 -15.71 -14.30 14.19
N SER A 255 -14.66 -14.75 13.49
CA SER A 255 -13.93 -13.90 12.57
C SER A 255 -14.77 -13.62 11.33
N ARG A 256 -14.62 -12.43 10.75
CA ARG A 256 -15.30 -12.06 9.51
C ARG A 256 -14.33 -11.49 8.49
N ASN A 257 -14.42 -11.96 7.25
CA ASN A 257 -13.73 -11.39 6.11
C ASN A 257 -14.72 -11.11 4.98
N PHE A 258 -14.57 -9.95 4.35
CA PHE A 258 -15.13 -9.64 3.05
C PHE A 258 -14.00 -9.24 2.10
N SER A 259 -13.92 -9.91 0.96
CA SER A 259 -12.90 -9.65 -0.07
C SER A 259 -13.55 -9.41 -1.43
N GLN A 260 -13.25 -8.28 -2.04
CA GLN A 260 -13.69 -7.90 -3.38
C GLN A 260 -12.47 -7.61 -4.26
N CYS A 261 -12.30 -8.39 -5.32
CA CYS A 261 -11.16 -8.33 -6.22
C CYS A 261 -11.63 -8.10 -7.65
N ASP A 262 -11.69 -6.83 -8.05
CA ASP A 262 -12.13 -6.47 -9.38
C ASP A 262 -10.92 -6.24 -10.30
N SER A 263 -11.04 -6.66 -11.55
CA SER A 263 -10.06 -6.45 -12.60
C SER A 263 -10.67 -5.76 -13.81
N LEU A 264 -10.00 -4.76 -14.35
CA LEU A 264 -10.38 -4.04 -15.56
C LEU A 264 -9.30 -4.22 -16.65
N LEU A 265 -9.69 -4.78 -17.79
CA LEU A 265 -8.81 -4.91 -18.95
C LEU A 265 -9.05 -3.77 -19.95
N LEU A 266 -7.96 -3.15 -20.38
CA LEU A 266 -7.89 -2.12 -21.42
C LEU A 266 -7.18 -2.71 -22.64
N GLY A 267 -7.95 -3.21 -23.59
CA GLY A 267 -7.45 -3.90 -24.79
C GLY A 267 -7.65 -5.42 -24.75
N ASP A 268 -6.98 -6.12 -25.66
CA ASP A 268 -7.09 -7.57 -25.87
C ASP A 268 -5.77 -8.34 -25.69
N LYS A 269 -4.65 -7.63 -25.46
CA LYS A 269 -3.31 -8.22 -25.29
C LYS A 269 -2.77 -8.20 -23.86
N CYS A 270 -3.46 -7.51 -22.94
CA CYS A 270 -3.12 -7.45 -21.53
C CYS A 270 -3.77 -8.60 -20.75
N GLY A 271 -3.24 -8.89 -19.56
CA GLY A 271 -3.76 -9.96 -18.70
C GLY A 271 -4.04 -9.48 -17.29
N ALA A 272 -5.20 -9.87 -16.75
CA ALA A 272 -5.55 -9.67 -15.35
C ALA A 272 -5.86 -11.02 -14.69
N HIS A 273 -5.19 -11.31 -13.58
CA HIS A 273 -5.24 -12.60 -12.89
C HIS A 273 -5.61 -12.42 -11.43
N THR A 274 -6.37 -13.36 -10.87
CA THR A 274 -6.79 -13.33 -9.46
C THR A 274 -6.49 -14.67 -8.81
N PHE A 275 -5.62 -14.66 -7.80
CA PHE A 275 -5.17 -15.84 -7.06
C PHE A 275 -5.52 -15.70 -5.56
N PRO A 276 -6.77 -15.97 -5.16
CA PRO A 276 -7.17 -15.93 -3.76
C PRO A 276 -6.76 -17.22 -3.03
N TYR A 277 -6.25 -17.07 -1.82
CA TYR A 277 -5.98 -18.16 -0.89
C TYR A 277 -6.84 -17.96 0.36
N ILE A 278 -7.64 -18.97 0.70
CA ILE A 278 -8.54 -18.95 1.85
C ILE A 278 -8.24 -20.19 2.69
N GLU A 279 -7.72 -19.98 3.89
CA GLU A 279 -7.41 -21.02 4.87
C GLU A 279 -8.24 -20.78 6.13
N VAL A 280 -9.28 -21.58 6.36
CA VAL A 280 -10.21 -21.38 7.48
C VAL A 280 -10.23 -22.61 8.38
N ASP A 281 -9.53 -22.51 9.51
CA ASP A 281 -9.43 -23.57 10.52
C ASP A 281 -10.46 -23.41 11.67
N ASN A 282 -11.38 -22.44 11.57
CA ASN A 282 -12.41 -22.16 12.56
C ASN A 282 -13.81 -22.29 11.96
N LYS A 283 -14.73 -22.96 12.67
CA LYS A 283 -16.08 -23.29 12.16
C LYS A 283 -17.10 -22.16 12.26
N ASP A 284 -16.87 -21.18 13.13
CA ASP A 284 -17.81 -20.10 13.44
C ASP A 284 -17.51 -18.82 12.65
N SER A 285 -16.48 -18.85 11.81
CA SER A 285 -16.00 -17.70 11.05
C SER A 285 -16.65 -17.64 9.67
N ILE A 286 -16.88 -16.42 9.18
CA ILE A 286 -17.50 -16.14 7.89
C ILE A 286 -16.46 -15.48 6.99
N VAL A 287 -16.21 -16.07 5.83
CA VAL A 287 -15.27 -15.55 4.84
C VAL A 287 -15.97 -15.50 3.49
N GLU A 288 -16.09 -14.30 2.95
CA GLU A 288 -16.72 -14.01 1.67
C GLU A 288 -15.67 -13.49 0.69
N HIS A 289 -15.67 -14.02 -0.54
CA HIS A 289 -14.77 -13.58 -1.60
C HIS A 289 -15.52 -13.46 -2.91
N GLU A 290 -15.42 -12.28 -3.51
CA GLU A 290 -15.97 -11.94 -4.81
C GLU A 290 -14.83 -11.46 -5.72
N ALA A 291 -14.88 -11.88 -6.97
CA ALA A 291 -13.94 -11.42 -7.99
C ALA A 291 -14.70 -11.16 -9.30
N THR A 292 -14.52 -9.97 -9.85
CA THR A 292 -15.20 -9.54 -11.09
C THR A 292 -14.18 -9.11 -12.13
N THR A 293 -14.35 -9.57 -13.36
CA THR A 293 -13.55 -9.09 -14.49
C THR A 293 -14.42 -8.25 -15.41
N SER A 294 -13.95 -7.05 -15.72
CA SER A 294 -14.61 -6.09 -16.60
C SER A 294 -13.68 -5.70 -17.74
N LYS A 295 -14.26 -5.29 -18.87
CA LYS A 295 -13.55 -4.66 -19.99
C LYS A 295 -14.28 -3.36 -20.31
N ILE A 296 -13.54 -2.33 -20.69
CA ILE A 296 -14.18 -1.13 -21.25
C ILE A 296 -14.72 -1.48 -22.63
N GLY A 297 -16.05 -1.40 -22.78
CA GLY A 297 -16.72 -1.72 -24.03
C GLY A 297 -16.62 -0.58 -25.05
N GLU A 298 -16.57 -0.92 -26.34
CA GLU A 298 -16.58 0.06 -27.43
C GLU A 298 -17.82 0.96 -27.35
N ASP A 299 -18.98 0.41 -26.96
CA ASP A 299 -20.23 1.16 -26.78
C ASP A 299 -20.12 2.26 -25.70
N GLN A 300 -19.41 1.99 -24.61
CA GLN A 300 -19.21 2.96 -23.53
C GLN A 300 -18.35 4.13 -24.02
N ILE A 301 -17.27 3.83 -24.74
CA ILE A 301 -16.39 4.84 -25.35
C ILE A 301 -17.12 5.61 -26.45
N PHE A 302 -17.87 4.92 -27.31
CA PHE A 302 -18.68 5.52 -28.36
C PHE A 302 -19.72 6.47 -27.78
N TYR A 303 -20.40 6.08 -26.70
CA TYR A 303 -21.36 6.93 -25.99
C TYR A 303 -20.71 8.21 -25.47
N CYS A 304 -19.55 8.13 -24.83
CA CYS A 304 -18.81 9.31 -24.35
C CYS A 304 -18.35 10.19 -25.52
N ASN A 305 -17.81 9.60 -26.58
CA ASN A 305 -17.38 10.31 -27.80
C ASN A 305 -18.54 11.05 -28.46
N GLN A 306 -19.74 10.45 -28.52
CA GLN A 306 -20.95 11.09 -29.06
C GLN A 306 -21.38 12.32 -28.24
N ARG A 307 -20.95 12.43 -26.98
CA ARG A 307 -21.17 13.59 -26.11
C ARG A 307 -20.04 14.62 -26.18
N GLY A 308 -19.11 14.47 -27.12
CA GLY A 308 -17.98 15.39 -27.33
C GLY A 308 -16.82 15.18 -26.37
N ILE A 309 -16.82 14.10 -25.57
CA ILE A 309 -15.73 13.74 -24.68
C ILE A 309 -14.68 12.99 -25.51
N LYS A 310 -13.41 13.40 -25.44
CA LYS A 310 -12.34 12.67 -26.16
C LYS A 310 -12.18 11.27 -25.59
N THR A 311 -11.69 10.33 -26.40
CA THR A 311 -11.54 8.93 -25.99
C THR A 311 -10.65 8.76 -24.75
N GLU A 312 -9.55 9.51 -24.65
CA GLU A 312 -8.67 9.51 -23.47
C GLU A 312 -9.40 10.01 -22.21
N ASP A 313 -10.16 11.10 -22.33
CA ASP A 313 -10.97 11.64 -21.24
C ASP A 313 -12.09 10.67 -20.82
N ALA A 314 -12.68 9.94 -21.78
CA ALA A 314 -13.69 8.93 -21.52
C ALA A 314 -13.12 7.73 -20.73
N ILE A 315 -11.94 7.24 -21.10
CA ILE A 315 -11.22 6.18 -20.36
C ILE A 315 -10.92 6.67 -18.95
N GLY A 316 -10.37 7.88 -18.80
CA GLY A 316 -10.09 8.49 -17.50
C GLY A 316 -11.35 8.57 -16.63
N LEU A 317 -12.49 8.97 -17.20
CA LEU A 317 -13.77 9.03 -16.48
C LEU A 317 -14.22 7.65 -15.97
N ILE A 318 -14.19 6.63 -16.84
CA ILE A 318 -14.62 5.27 -16.50
C ILE A 318 -13.70 4.67 -15.43
N VAL A 319 -12.39 4.81 -15.60
CA VAL A 319 -11.38 4.28 -14.67
C VAL A 319 -11.46 4.98 -13.31
N ASN A 320 -11.66 6.30 -13.27
CA ASN A 320 -11.85 7.01 -12.01
C ASN A 320 -13.15 6.57 -11.31
N GLY A 321 -14.22 6.33 -12.06
CA GLY A 321 -15.46 5.74 -11.52
C GLY A 321 -15.25 4.35 -10.92
N TYR A 322 -14.47 3.51 -11.61
CA TYR A 322 -14.09 2.17 -11.17
C TYR A 322 -13.23 2.18 -9.89
N ALA A 323 -12.27 3.10 -9.79
CA ALA A 323 -11.36 3.25 -8.65
C ALA A 323 -11.95 4.04 -7.47
N LYS A 324 -13.15 4.63 -7.63
CA LYS A 324 -13.75 5.59 -6.67
C LYS A 324 -13.80 5.11 -5.23
N GLU A 325 -14.14 3.83 -5.03
CA GLU A 325 -14.26 3.24 -3.69
C GLU A 325 -12.93 3.29 -2.92
N VAL A 326 -11.81 3.03 -3.60
CA VAL A 326 -10.47 3.09 -3.01
C VAL A 326 -10.00 4.54 -2.87
N LEU A 327 -10.23 5.37 -3.89
CA LEU A 327 -9.82 6.78 -3.87
C LEU A 327 -10.47 7.57 -2.72
N ASN A 328 -11.72 7.23 -2.36
CA ASN A 328 -12.41 7.82 -1.21
C ASN A 328 -11.79 7.47 0.15
N LYS A 329 -10.86 6.50 0.20
CA LYS A 329 -10.14 6.12 1.43
C LYS A 329 -8.85 6.91 1.61
N LEU A 330 -8.40 7.62 0.58
CA LEU A 330 -7.26 8.54 0.66
C LEU A 330 -7.71 9.90 1.22
N PRO A 331 -6.82 10.66 1.88
CA PRO A 331 -7.09 12.06 2.18
C PRO A 331 -7.31 12.86 0.89
N MET A 332 -8.16 13.89 0.95
CA MET A 332 -8.67 14.58 -0.23
C MET A 332 -7.58 15.10 -1.17
N GLU A 333 -6.53 15.71 -0.62
CA GLU A 333 -5.40 16.24 -1.40
C GLU A 333 -4.72 15.15 -2.24
N PHE A 334 -4.53 13.97 -1.65
CA PHE A 334 -3.90 12.82 -2.31
C PHE A 334 -4.85 12.05 -3.22
N ALA A 335 -6.15 12.05 -2.94
CA ALA A 335 -7.14 11.50 -3.85
C ALA A 335 -7.11 12.24 -5.20
N VAL A 336 -6.95 13.57 -5.18
CA VAL A 336 -6.82 14.39 -6.40
C VAL A 336 -5.52 14.10 -7.14
N GLU A 337 -4.39 13.98 -6.41
CA GLU A 337 -3.11 13.63 -7.01
C GLU A 337 -3.17 12.23 -7.66
N ALA A 338 -3.71 11.24 -6.95
CA ALA A 338 -3.90 9.89 -7.44
C ALA A 338 -4.77 9.85 -8.72
N GLN A 339 -5.87 10.60 -8.77
CA GLN A 339 -6.72 10.68 -9.97
C GLN A 339 -5.95 11.21 -11.19
N LYS A 340 -5.15 12.26 -11.01
CA LYS A 340 -4.30 12.80 -12.08
C LYS A 340 -3.24 11.79 -12.52
N LEU A 341 -2.62 11.09 -11.58
CA LEU A 341 -1.62 10.06 -11.86
C LEU A 341 -2.20 8.87 -12.65
N LEU A 342 -3.41 8.44 -12.28
CA LEU A 342 -4.14 7.39 -13.00
C LEU A 342 -4.42 7.81 -14.44
N GLN A 343 -4.84 9.05 -14.67
CA GLN A 343 -5.11 9.57 -16.01
C GLN A 343 -3.84 9.57 -16.88
N ILE A 344 -2.73 10.13 -16.37
CA ILE A 344 -1.46 10.21 -17.10
C ILE A 344 -0.91 8.81 -17.42
N SER A 345 -1.01 7.87 -16.47
CA SER A 345 -0.52 6.49 -16.67
C SER A 345 -1.26 5.73 -17.78
N LEU A 346 -2.47 6.20 -18.12
CA LEU A 346 -3.37 5.56 -19.08
C LEU A 346 -3.45 6.29 -20.42
N GLU A 347 -2.82 7.45 -20.56
CA GLU A 347 -2.66 8.14 -21.85
C GLU A 347 -1.96 7.21 -22.86
N GLY A 348 -2.47 7.15 -24.10
CA GLY A 348 -1.92 6.31 -25.16
C GLY A 348 -2.01 4.79 -24.92
N SER A 349 -2.72 4.32 -23.89
CA SER A 349 -2.79 2.89 -23.52
C SER A 349 -3.85 2.10 -24.28
N VAL A 350 -4.63 2.79 -25.12
CA VAL A 350 -5.65 2.21 -25.99
C VAL A 350 -5.21 2.45 -27.43
N GLY A 351 -4.55 1.44 -28.00
CA GLY A 351 -3.97 1.43 -29.35
C GLY A 351 -3.39 0.07 -29.69
#